data_AF-A0A1D7QLE0-F1
#
_entry.id   AF-A0A1D7QLE0-F1
#
_cell.length_a   1.000
_cell.length_b   1.000
_cell.length_c   1.000
_cell.angle_alpha   90.00
_cell.angle_beta   90.00
_cell.angle_gamma   90.00
#
_symmetry.space_group_name_H-M   'P 1'
#
loop_
_entity.id
_entity.type
_entity.pdbx_description
1 polymer ?
#
loop_
_entity_poly.entity_id
_entity_poly.type
_entity_poly.pdbx_seq_one_letter_code
_entity_poly.pdbx_strand_id
1 'polypeptide(L)'
;MGFVSDKDLLKKRSGKYFDVIAGLDAKSLTNTQGMEKLMSAIQEEFGTAESASLPLGIVSKCFLGHPYEVHTLDLSGSQIIKHYKINEPMEADFEKARTLAKHNAYSMVEIYKDKIILIREDGTATKL
;
A
#
# COMPACT_ATOMS: atom_id res chain seq x y z
N MET A 1 -3.56 16.00 19.00
CA MET A 1 -3.71 14.58 19.38
C MET A 1 -4.80 13.96 18.49
N GLY A 2 -4.54 13.85 17.19
CA GLY A 2 -5.50 13.26 16.24
C GLY A 2 -5.43 11.75 16.29
N PHE A 3 -6.19 11.12 17.19
CA PHE A 3 -6.41 9.68 17.10
C PHE A 3 -7.39 9.43 15.96
N VAL A 4 -6.86 8.94 14.84
CA VAL A 4 -7.69 8.31 13.82
C VAL A 4 -8.27 7.04 14.45
N SER A 5 -9.59 7.06 14.62
CA SER A 5 -10.33 5.90 15.13
C SER A 5 -10.15 4.74 14.17
N ASP A 6 -10.00 3.51 14.68
CA ASP A 6 -9.85 2.31 13.83
C ASP A 6 -10.97 2.19 12.77
N LYS A 7 -12.13 2.82 13.00
CA LYS A 7 -13.23 2.93 12.03
C LYS A 7 -12.87 3.65 10.72
N ASP A 8 -11.98 4.62 10.75
CA ASP A 8 -11.59 5.37 9.55
C ASP A 8 -10.53 4.62 8.75
N LEU A 9 -9.65 3.87 9.42
CA LEU A 9 -8.69 2.96 8.78
C LEU A 9 -9.36 1.72 8.18
N LEU A 10 -10.48 1.29 8.78
CA LEU A 10 -11.30 0.18 8.27
C LEU A 10 -12.32 0.63 7.21
N LYS A 11 -12.28 1.89 6.78
CA LYS A 11 -13.13 2.32 5.65
C LYS A 11 -12.75 1.56 4.40
N LYS A 12 -13.79 1.26 3.62
CA LYS A 12 -13.65 0.66 2.31
C LYS A 12 -12.81 1.59 1.43
N ARG A 13 -11.68 1.10 0.91
CA ARG A 13 -10.82 1.89 0.03
C ARG A 13 -11.51 2.16 -1.30
N SER A 14 -11.36 3.36 -1.83
CA SER A 14 -11.97 3.74 -3.11
C SER A 14 -11.29 3.00 -4.27
N GLY A 15 -12.06 2.73 -5.31
CA GLY A 15 -11.55 2.14 -6.55
C GLY A 15 -10.42 2.97 -7.17
N LYS A 16 -10.40 4.30 -6.97
CA LYS A 16 -9.30 5.17 -7.41
C LYS A 16 -7.96 4.78 -6.79
N TYR A 17 -7.93 4.46 -5.50
CA TYR A 17 -6.73 4.04 -4.80
C TYR A 17 -6.20 2.71 -5.33
N PHE A 18 -7.12 1.76 -5.53
CA PHE A 18 -6.84 0.49 -6.16
C PHE A 18 -6.27 0.63 -7.57
N ASP A 19 -6.90 1.46 -8.40
CA ASP A 19 -6.48 1.71 -9.78
C ASP A 19 -5.08 2.32 -9.84
N VAL A 20 -4.80 3.27 -8.94
CA VAL A 20 -3.48 3.89 -8.82
C VAL A 20 -2.44 2.87 -8.38
N ILE A 21 -2.68 2.10 -7.32
CA ILE A 21 -1.73 1.07 -6.81
C ILE A 21 -1.50 -0.03 -7.87
N ALA A 22 -2.56 -0.47 -8.55
CA ALA A 22 -2.45 -1.42 -9.66
C ALA A 22 -1.69 -0.82 -10.85
N GLY A 23 -1.89 0.47 -11.12
CA GLY A 23 -1.17 1.23 -12.13
C GLY A 23 0.32 1.40 -11.80
N LEU A 24 0.74 1.34 -10.53
CA LEU A 24 2.16 1.47 -10.14
C LEU A 24 3.01 0.36 -10.70
N ASP A 25 2.40 -0.81 -10.90
CA ASP A 25 3.08 -1.97 -11.46
C ASP A 25 3.43 -1.79 -12.94
N ALA A 26 2.60 -1.07 -13.70
CA ALA A 26 2.99 -0.63 -15.02
C ALA A 26 4.07 0.45 -14.85
N LYS A 27 5.32 0.15 -15.28
CA LYS A 27 6.51 1.03 -15.30
C LYS A 27 6.29 2.51 -15.72
N SER A 28 5.09 2.86 -16.19
CA SER A 28 4.63 4.20 -16.51
C SER A 28 4.57 5.14 -15.29
N LEU A 29 4.25 4.65 -14.08
CA LEU A 29 4.06 5.53 -12.91
C LEU A 29 5.34 5.89 -12.13
N THR A 30 6.51 5.33 -12.46
CA THR A 30 7.78 5.81 -11.88
C THR A 30 8.22 7.17 -12.42
N ASN A 31 7.48 7.73 -13.39
CA ASN A 31 7.63 9.12 -13.82
C ASN A 31 6.92 10.09 -12.86
N THR A 32 7.34 11.35 -12.87
CA THR A 32 6.78 12.42 -12.04
C THR A 32 5.25 12.49 -12.10
N GLN A 33 4.65 12.31 -13.28
CA GLN A 33 3.18 12.29 -13.46
C GLN A 33 2.48 11.15 -12.69
N GLY A 34 3.12 9.99 -12.56
CA GLY A 34 2.53 8.88 -11.83
C GLY A 34 2.58 9.06 -10.33
N MET A 35 3.67 9.67 -9.84
CA MET A 35 3.79 10.11 -8.45
C MET A 35 2.75 11.19 -8.11
N GLU A 36 2.49 12.15 -9.00
CA GLU A 36 1.45 13.17 -8.78
C GLU A 36 0.03 12.56 -8.71
N LYS A 37 -0.28 11.61 -9.60
CA LYS A 37 -1.55 10.85 -9.57
C LYS A 37 -1.70 10.06 -8.27
N LEU A 38 -0.62 9.41 -7.84
CA LEU A 38 -0.56 8.69 -6.57
C LEU A 38 -0.80 9.63 -5.39
N MET A 39 -0.08 10.74 -5.34
CA MET A 39 -0.25 11.78 -4.32
C MET A 39 -1.69 12.27 -4.26
N SER A 40 -2.28 12.58 -5.40
CA SER A 40 -3.66 13.05 -5.46
C SER A 40 -4.65 11.99 -4.96
N ALA A 41 -4.49 10.73 -5.33
CA ALA A 41 -5.38 9.66 -4.88
C ALA A 41 -5.23 9.38 -3.37
N ILE A 42 -4.00 9.36 -2.85
CA ILE A 42 -3.73 9.22 -1.41
C ILE A 42 -4.30 10.42 -0.66
N GLN A 43 -4.11 11.64 -1.15
CA GLN A 43 -4.64 12.84 -0.51
C GLN A 43 -6.17 12.92 -0.62
N GLU A 44 -6.80 12.37 -1.66
CA GLU A 44 -8.27 12.23 -1.71
C GLU A 44 -8.78 11.17 -0.72
N GLU A 45 -8.08 10.03 -0.60
CA GLU A 45 -8.49 8.92 0.29
C GLU A 45 -8.26 9.22 1.77
N PHE A 46 -7.05 9.70 2.09
CA PHE A 46 -6.63 9.98 3.45
C PHE A 46 -6.86 11.45 3.81
N GLY A 47 -7.17 12.33 2.86
CA GLY A 47 -7.44 13.75 3.14
C GLY A 47 -6.21 14.48 3.68
N THR A 48 -6.47 15.46 4.56
CA THR A 48 -5.50 16.12 5.44
C THR A 48 -5.15 15.28 6.68
N ALA A 49 -5.31 13.96 6.62
CA ALA A 49 -4.98 13.15 7.78
C ALA A 49 -3.49 13.27 8.10
N GLU A 50 -3.19 13.47 9.39
CA GLU A 50 -1.83 13.63 9.87
C GLU A 50 -0.98 12.39 9.51
N SER A 51 0.34 12.53 9.53
CA SER A 51 1.29 11.43 9.26
C SER A 51 1.03 10.15 10.08
N ALA A 52 0.29 10.24 11.18
CA ALA A 52 -0.19 9.10 11.97
C ALA A 52 -1.28 8.24 11.28
N SER A 53 -1.98 8.80 10.29
CA SER A 53 -3.03 8.15 9.49
C SER A 53 -2.54 7.59 8.17
N LEU A 54 -1.32 7.97 7.77
CA LEU A 54 -0.67 7.40 6.61
C LEU A 54 0.03 6.08 7.02
N PRO A 55 -0.05 5.04 6.17
CA PRO A 55 0.79 3.88 6.32
C PRO A 55 2.27 4.31 6.35
N LEU A 56 3.10 3.60 7.11
CA LEU A 56 4.55 3.66 6.90
C LEU A 56 4.90 3.14 5.51
N GLY A 57 4.30 2.01 5.13
CA GLY A 57 4.37 1.52 3.76
C GLY A 57 3.29 0.51 3.41
N ILE A 58 3.08 0.31 2.11
CA ILE A 58 2.03 -0.57 1.57
C ILE A 58 2.69 -1.65 0.74
N VAL A 59 2.29 -2.91 0.93
CA VAL A 59 2.79 -4.06 0.19
C VAL A 59 1.67 -4.60 -0.68
N SER A 60 1.94 -4.73 -1.97
CA SER A 60 0.99 -5.28 -2.94
C SER A 60 1.69 -6.23 -3.89
N LYS A 61 0.90 -7.10 -4.52
CA LYS A 61 1.38 -8.05 -5.51
C LYS A 61 1.93 -7.29 -6.73
N CYS A 62 3.14 -7.64 -7.14
CA CYS A 62 3.77 -7.11 -8.34
C CYS A 62 3.33 -7.98 -9.53
N PHE A 63 2.75 -7.35 -10.54
CA PHE A 63 2.33 -7.96 -11.82
C PHE A 63 3.35 -7.73 -12.95
N LEU A 64 4.49 -7.09 -12.67
CA LEU A 64 5.61 -6.85 -13.60
C LEU A 64 6.22 -8.13 -14.18
N GLY A 65 5.93 -9.28 -13.57
CA GLY A 65 6.44 -10.59 -13.97
C GLY A 65 7.76 -10.97 -13.31
N HIS A 66 8.29 -12.15 -13.65
CA HIS A 66 9.54 -12.63 -13.09
C HIS A 66 10.71 -11.66 -13.36
N PRO A 67 11.57 -11.38 -12.37
CA PRO A 67 11.69 -12.02 -11.05
C PRO A 67 10.97 -11.31 -9.88
N TYR A 68 10.02 -10.42 -10.15
CA TYR A 68 9.33 -9.62 -9.12
C TYR A 68 8.08 -10.33 -8.59
N GLU A 69 7.84 -10.29 -7.28
CA GLU A 69 6.64 -10.89 -6.66
C GLU A 69 5.75 -9.86 -5.97
N VAL A 70 6.36 -8.92 -5.26
CA VAL A 70 5.66 -7.87 -4.52
C VAL A 70 6.41 -6.57 -4.67
N HIS A 71 5.68 -5.46 -4.60
CA HIS A 71 6.27 -4.15 -4.44
C HIS A 71 5.83 -3.57 -3.11
N THR A 72 6.67 -2.70 -2.55
CA THR A 72 6.33 -1.89 -1.39
C THR A 72 6.29 -0.44 -1.80
N LEU A 73 5.41 0.33 -1.19
CA LEU A 73 5.30 1.76 -1.36
C LEU A 73 5.52 2.41 0.00
N ASP A 74 6.61 3.12 0.18
CA ASP A 74 6.85 3.92 1.38
C ASP A 74 6.01 5.20 1.33
N LEU A 75 5.15 5.45 2.33
CA LEU A 75 4.42 6.72 2.44
C LEU A 75 4.92 7.57 3.61
N SER A 76 5.91 7.06 4.37
CA SER A 76 6.39 7.70 5.59
C SER A 76 7.24 8.96 5.37
N GLY A 77 7.70 9.24 4.15
CA GLY A 77 8.42 10.50 3.91
C GLY A 77 8.88 10.77 2.48
N SER A 78 9.12 9.72 1.68
CA SER A 78 9.70 9.90 0.34
C SER A 78 8.86 9.31 -0.80
N GLN A 79 7.74 8.64 -0.49
CA GLN A 79 6.79 8.18 -1.52
C GLN A 79 7.48 7.29 -2.57
N ILE A 80 8.28 6.34 -2.08
CA ILE A 80 9.16 5.52 -2.91
C ILE A 80 8.51 4.16 -3.15
N ILE A 81 8.31 3.82 -4.42
CA ILE A 81 7.93 2.46 -4.82
C ILE A 81 9.20 1.63 -4.96
N LYS A 82 9.24 0.49 -4.27
CA LYS A 82 10.34 -0.46 -4.30
C LYS A 82 9.84 -1.84 -4.68
N HIS A 83 10.38 -2.40 -5.76
CA HIS A 83 9.95 -3.69 -6.27
C HIS A 83 10.89 -4.77 -5.73
N TYR A 84 10.33 -5.76 -5.05
CA TYR A 84 11.08 -6.85 -4.43
C TYR A 84 11.00 -8.12 -5.27
N LYS A 85 12.15 -8.78 -5.38
CA LYS A 85 12.31 -10.01 -6.15
C LYS A 85 12.03 -11.25 -5.29
N ILE A 86 11.80 -12.38 -5.95
CA ILE A 86 11.77 -13.69 -5.30
C ILE A 86 13.09 -13.89 -4.54
N ASN A 87 13.02 -14.31 -3.27
CA ASN A 87 14.16 -14.43 -2.33
C ASN A 87 14.86 -13.14 -1.89
N GLU A 88 14.31 -11.95 -2.17
CA GLU A 88 14.90 -10.72 -1.65
C GLU A 88 14.55 -10.55 -0.15
N PRO A 89 15.54 -10.30 0.73
CA PRO A 89 15.29 -10.12 2.16
C PRO A 89 14.52 -8.83 2.41
N MET A 90 13.49 -8.91 3.25
CA MET A 90 12.66 -7.80 3.69
C MET A 90 12.69 -7.72 5.22
N GLU A 91 12.31 -6.58 5.78
CA GLU A 91 12.09 -6.49 7.23
C GLU A 91 10.91 -7.37 7.65
N ALA A 92 10.88 -7.78 8.92
CA ALA A 92 9.91 -8.76 9.42
C ALA A 92 8.45 -8.36 9.17
N ASP A 93 8.11 -7.08 9.27
CA ASP A 93 6.75 -6.58 9.00
C ASP A 93 6.39 -6.68 7.51
N PHE A 94 7.35 -6.41 6.63
CA PHE A 94 7.17 -6.54 5.19
C PHE A 94 7.12 -8.00 4.73
N GLU A 95 7.84 -8.92 5.38
CA GLU A 95 7.71 -10.36 5.10
C GLU A 95 6.32 -10.90 5.45
N LYS A 96 5.77 -10.48 6.60
CA LYS A 96 4.38 -10.79 6.95
C LYS A 96 3.41 -10.22 5.91
N ALA A 97 3.57 -8.95 5.56
CA ALA A 97 2.74 -8.30 4.57
C ALA A 97 2.85 -8.95 3.18
N ARG A 98 4.05 -9.37 2.75
CA ARG A 98 4.29 -10.11 1.51
C ARG A 98 3.56 -11.44 1.50
N THR A 99 3.61 -12.19 2.60
CA THR A 99 2.90 -13.47 2.72
C THR A 99 1.39 -13.27 2.61
N LEU A 100 0.88 -12.22 3.23
CA LEU A 100 -0.54 -11.85 3.18
C LEU A 100 -0.96 -11.36 1.79
N ALA A 101 -0.15 -10.53 1.12
CA ALA A 101 -0.39 -10.06 -0.25
C ALA A 101 -0.27 -11.19 -1.29
N LYS A 102 0.55 -12.21 -1.03
CA LYS A 102 0.60 -13.44 -1.83
C LYS A 102 -0.66 -14.28 -1.66
N HIS A 103 -1.27 -14.21 -0.48
CA HIS A 103 -2.53 -14.87 -0.22
C HIS A 103 -3.63 -14.15 -1.00
N ASN A 104 -4.29 -14.84 -1.93
CA ASN A 104 -5.36 -14.29 -2.78
C ASN A 104 -6.60 -13.78 -1.99
N ALA A 105 -6.52 -13.72 -0.67
CA ALA A 105 -7.53 -13.10 0.19
C ALA A 105 -7.39 -11.57 0.25
N TYR A 106 -6.20 -11.02 -0.05
CA TYR A 106 -5.89 -9.60 0.07
C TYR A 106 -5.20 -9.08 -1.19
N SER A 107 -5.58 -7.88 -1.63
CA SER A 107 -4.92 -7.22 -2.76
C SER A 107 -3.68 -6.44 -2.34
N MET A 108 -3.74 -5.83 -1.16
CA MET A 108 -2.66 -5.01 -0.62
C MET A 108 -2.69 -4.99 0.92
N VAL A 109 -1.57 -4.65 1.51
CA VAL A 109 -1.34 -4.67 2.95
C VAL A 109 -0.63 -3.39 3.37
N GLU A 110 -1.28 -2.58 4.19
CA GLU A 110 -0.78 -1.30 4.69
C GLU A 110 -0.16 -1.50 6.08
N ILE A 111 1.13 -1.22 6.21
CA ILE A 111 1.90 -1.32 7.44
C ILE A 111 1.91 0.05 8.10
N TYR A 112 1.45 0.14 9.34
CA TYR A 112 1.52 1.34 10.18
C TYR A 112 2.51 1.11 11.32
N LYS A 113 2.90 2.19 12.00
CA LYS A 113 3.83 2.14 13.13
C LYS A 113 3.37 1.26 14.29
N ASP A 114 2.05 1.11 14.46
CA ASP A 114 1.43 0.41 15.60
C ASP A 114 0.49 -0.73 15.17
N LYS A 115 0.22 -0.90 13.86
CA LYS A 115 -0.78 -1.85 13.37
C LYS A 115 -0.57 -2.21 11.89
N ILE A 116 -1.19 -3.29 11.43
CA ILE A 116 -1.20 -3.68 10.00
C ILE A 116 -2.64 -3.73 9.53
N ILE A 117 -2.92 -3.13 8.37
CA ILE A 117 -4.24 -3.11 7.74
C ILE A 117 -4.17 -3.91 6.43
N LEU A 118 -5.10 -4.83 6.27
CA LEU A 118 -5.21 -5.76 5.15
C LEU A 118 -6.39 -5.34 4.30
N ILE A 119 -6.16 -5.07 3.01
CA ILE A 119 -7.21 -4.65 2.08
C ILE A 119 -7.51 -5.80 1.13
N ARG A 120 -8.77 -6.22 1.10
CA ARG A 120 -9.29 -7.27 0.19
C ARG A 120 -9.60 -6.71 -1.18
N GLU A 121 -9.73 -7.56 -2.19
CA GLU A 121 -10.14 -7.18 -3.56
C GLU A 121 -11.49 -6.45 -3.61
N ASP A 122 -12.40 -6.76 -2.68
CA ASP A 122 -13.67 -6.03 -2.53
C ASP A 122 -13.46 -4.60 -2.02
N GLY A 123 -12.28 -4.23 -1.52
CA GLY A 123 -11.97 -2.94 -0.89
C GLY A 123 -12.14 -2.95 0.63
N THR A 124 -12.58 -4.07 1.20
CA THR A 124 -12.74 -4.25 2.65
C THR A 124 -11.39 -4.20 3.35
N ALA A 125 -11.23 -3.28 4.31
CA ALA A 125 -10.06 -3.14 5.15
C ALA A 125 -10.21 -3.95 6.45
N THR A 126 -9.17 -4.64 6.89
CA THR A 126 -9.16 -5.48 8.10
C THR A 126 -7.86 -5.27 8.85
N LYS A 127 -7.93 -5.00 10.15
CA LYS A 127 -6.76 -4.87 10.99
C LYS A 127 -6.27 -6.25 11.45
N LEU A 128 -4.97 -6.50 11.37
CA LEU A 128 -4.29 -7.67 11.92
C LEU A 128 -3.86 -7.41 13.38
#